data_AF-A0A821AX90-F1
#
_entry.id   AF-A0A821AX90-F1
#
_cell.length_a   1.000
_cell.length_b   1.000
_cell.length_c   1.000
_cell.angle_alpha   90.00
_cell.angle_beta   90.00
_cell.angle_gamma   90.00
#
_symmetry.space_group_name_H-M   'P 1'
#
loop_
_entity.id
_entity.type
_entity.pdbx_description
1 polymer ?
#
loop_
_entity_poly.entity_id
_entity_poly.type
_entity_poly.pdbx_seq_one_letter_code
_entity_poly.pdbx_strand_id
1 'polypeptide(L)'
;MTDTSRITITKTNSYTSQFTEEFSKIIRRYKKHCIYIKRLFEEADKSYNEINDKRVLTSEKFSEIKLSKLDREYINNISTRSLALIICSQTYNGKARFVNELLNEPLLPESPIIQNNDIVRMVRIK
;
A
#
# COMPACT_ATOMS: atom_id res chain seq x y z
N MET A 1 49.55 1.64 23.24
CA MET A 1 49.58 1.39 21.78
C MET A 1 48.21 0.88 21.38
N THR A 2 47.51 1.69 20.59
CA THR A 2 46.14 1.48 20.13
C THR A 2 46.12 0.51 18.96
N ASP A 3 45.40 -0.60 19.09
CA ASP A 3 45.12 -1.50 17.98
C ASP A 3 43.60 -1.53 17.73
N THR A 4 43.13 -0.49 17.04
CA THR A 4 41.79 -0.45 16.43
C THR A 4 41.81 -1.35 15.21
N SER A 5 41.46 -2.62 15.43
CA SER A 5 41.13 -3.55 14.37
C SER A 5 39.99 -2.98 13.52
N ARG A 6 40.34 -2.65 12.28
CA ARG A 6 39.44 -2.24 11.21
C ARG A 6 38.32 -3.26 11.08
N ILE A 7 37.10 -2.87 11.46
CA ILE A 7 35.89 -3.60 11.06
C ILE A 7 35.68 -3.31 9.58
N THR A 8 36.13 -4.24 8.74
CA THR A 8 35.76 -4.29 7.33
C THR A 8 34.29 -4.68 7.26
N ILE A 9 33.39 -3.71 7.05
CA ILE A 9 31.98 -3.97 6.75
C ILE A 9 31.92 -4.48 5.30
N THR A 10 31.96 -5.80 5.16
CA THR A 10 31.92 -6.48 3.87
C THR A 10 30.46 -6.75 3.47
N LYS A 11 29.99 -6.05 2.43
CA LYS A 11 28.90 -6.42 1.49
C LYS A 11 27.55 -6.89 2.09
N THR A 12 26.65 -5.94 2.36
CA THR A 12 25.20 -6.18 2.54
C THR A 12 24.31 -5.30 1.64
N ASN A 13 24.85 -4.69 0.56
CA ASN A 13 24.17 -3.57 -0.12
C ASN A 13 23.50 -3.85 -1.48
N SER A 14 23.68 -5.00 -2.14
CA SER A 14 23.10 -5.19 -3.51
C SER A 14 21.75 -5.89 -3.56
N TYR A 15 21.51 -6.88 -2.70
CA TYR A 15 20.24 -7.64 -2.71
C TYR A 15 19.08 -6.83 -2.13
N THR A 16 19.35 -6.09 -1.05
CA THR A 16 18.38 -5.24 -0.35
C THR A 16 17.98 -4.03 -1.19
N SER A 17 18.92 -3.43 -1.95
CA SER A 17 18.61 -2.35 -2.89
C SER A 17 17.73 -2.84 -4.04
N GLN A 18 18.04 -4.01 -4.60
CA GLN A 18 17.25 -4.60 -5.68
C GLN A 18 15.83 -4.96 -5.21
N PHE A 19 15.69 -5.55 -4.02
CA PHE A 19 14.39 -5.85 -3.43
C PHE A 19 13.55 -4.59 -3.21
N THR A 20 14.14 -3.54 -2.65
CA THR A 20 13.45 -2.27 -2.37
C THR A 20 12.99 -1.58 -3.66
N GLU A 21 13.82 -1.65 -4.72
CA GLU A 21 13.48 -1.12 -6.03
C GLU A 21 12.30 -1.87 -6.67
N GLU A 22 12.34 -3.21 -6.66
CA GLU A 22 11.25 -4.04 -7.19
C GLU A 22 9.95 -3.85 -6.41
N PHE A 23 10.01 -3.80 -5.07
CA PHE A 23 8.86 -3.49 -4.24
C PHE A 23 8.27 -2.11 -4.59
N SER A 24 9.11 -1.10 -4.75
CA SER A 24 8.68 0.25 -5.16
C SER A 24 8.00 0.25 -6.54
N LYS A 25 8.49 -0.53 -7.50
CA LYS A 25 7.85 -0.70 -8.82
C LYS A 25 6.45 -1.32 -8.68
N ILE A 26 6.31 -2.35 -7.85
CA ILE A 26 5.03 -3.00 -7.57
C ILE A 26 4.04 -2.00 -6.96
N ILE A 27 4.44 -1.23 -5.95
CA ILE A 27 3.55 -0.25 -5.30
C ILE A 27 3.09 0.83 -6.29
N ARG A 28 4.01 1.35 -7.11
CA ARG A 28 3.67 2.33 -8.16
C ARG A 28 2.68 1.74 -9.18
N ARG A 29 2.89 0.49 -9.58
CA ARG A 29 1.98 -0.21 -10.51
C ARG A 29 0.60 -0.42 -9.90
N TYR A 30 0.54 -0.86 -8.63
CA TYR A 30 -0.70 -0.97 -7.88
C TYR A 30 -1.47 0.35 -7.85
N LYS A 31 -0.83 1.47 -7.46
CA LYS A 31 -1.45 2.80 -7.44
C LYS A 31 -1.99 3.21 -8.81
N LYS A 32 -1.24 2.95 -9.90
CA LYS A 32 -1.70 3.19 -11.28
C LYS A 32 -2.95 2.39 -11.61
N HIS A 33 -3.01 1.11 -11.22
CA HIS A 33 -4.20 0.28 -11.44
C HIS A 33 -5.41 0.75 -10.64
N CYS A 34 -5.24 1.19 -9.39
CA CYS A 34 -6.33 1.79 -8.61
C CYS A 34 -6.93 3.02 -9.31
N ILE A 35 -6.09 3.92 -9.83
CA ILE A 35 -6.54 5.10 -10.60
C ILE A 35 -7.28 4.67 -11.87
N TYR A 36 -6.75 3.67 -12.58
CA TYR A 36 -7.37 3.17 -13.80
C TYR A 36 -8.76 2.55 -13.56
N ILE A 37 -8.90 1.71 -12.53
CA ILE A 37 -10.19 1.12 -12.14
C ILE A 37 -11.21 2.21 -11.82
N LYS A 38 -10.80 3.24 -11.06
CA LYS A 38 -11.67 4.38 -10.75
C LYS A 38 -12.17 5.08 -12.02
N ARG A 39 -11.29 5.33 -13.00
CA ARG A 39 -11.69 5.95 -14.28
C ARG A 39 -12.66 5.08 -15.08
N LEU A 40 -12.38 3.79 -15.22
CA LEU A 40 -13.30 2.86 -15.90
C LEU A 40 -14.67 2.88 -15.24
N PHE A 41 -14.71 2.99 -13.91
CA PHE A 41 -15.95 3.08 -13.18
C PHE A 41 -16.71 4.39 -13.46
N GLU A 42 -16.02 5.53 -13.45
CA GLU A 42 -16.60 6.84 -13.77
C GLU A 42 -17.16 6.87 -15.21
N GLU A 43 -16.44 6.28 -16.18
CA GLU A 43 -16.88 6.17 -17.57
C GLU A 43 -18.11 5.26 -17.74
N ALA A 44 -18.13 4.12 -17.03
CA ALA A 44 -19.26 3.20 -17.04
C ALA A 44 -20.50 3.82 -16.39
N ASP A 45 -20.35 4.51 -15.25
CA ASP A 45 -21.45 5.20 -14.55
C ASP A 45 -22.02 6.33 -15.42
N LYS A 46 -21.16 7.08 -16.12
CA LYS A 46 -21.59 8.08 -17.10
C LYS A 46 -22.40 7.45 -18.24
N SER A 47 -21.90 6.36 -18.82
CA SER A 47 -22.59 5.65 -19.91
C SER A 47 -23.94 5.10 -19.45
N TYR A 48 -24.02 4.57 -18.24
CA TYR A 48 -25.25 4.08 -17.63
C TYR A 48 -26.27 5.21 -17.45
N ASN A 49 -25.84 6.36 -16.93
CA ASN A 49 -26.71 7.54 -16.79
C ASN A 49 -27.24 8.03 -18.15
N GLU A 50 -26.39 8.06 -19.18
CA GLU A 50 -26.82 8.43 -20.54
C GLU A 50 -27.85 7.48 -21.14
N ILE A 51 -27.71 6.16 -20.90
CA ILE A 51 -28.69 5.15 -21.35
C ILE A 51 -30.04 5.36 -20.67
N ASN A 52 -30.03 5.62 -19.36
CA ASN A 52 -31.23 5.90 -18.56
C ASN A 52 -31.92 7.19 -19.02
N ASP A 53 -31.17 8.29 -19.18
CA ASP A 53 -31.69 9.59 -19.57
C ASP A 53 -32.35 9.55 -20.96
N LYS A 54 -31.72 8.84 -21.90
CA LYS A 54 -32.23 8.68 -23.26
C LYS A 54 -33.37 7.65 -23.37
N ARG A 55 -33.76 7.00 -22.26
CA ARG A 55 -34.78 5.93 -22.21
C ARG A 55 -34.58 4.86 -23.29
N VAL A 56 -33.31 4.58 -23.65
CA VAL A 56 -32.96 3.69 -24.77
C VAL A 56 -33.49 2.28 -24.54
N LEU A 57 -33.68 1.89 -23.28
CA LEU A 57 -34.17 0.59 -22.87
C LEU A 57 -35.39 0.77 -21.96
N THR A 58 -36.46 0.02 -22.23
CA THR A 58 -37.62 -0.04 -21.33
C THR A 58 -37.16 -0.60 -19.99
N SER A 59 -37.61 0.02 -18.89
CA SER A 59 -37.20 -0.25 -17.49
C SER A 59 -37.30 -1.72 -17.06
N GLU A 60 -38.07 -2.53 -17.78
CA GLU A 60 -38.27 -3.95 -17.50
C GLU A 60 -37.09 -4.84 -17.94
N LYS A 61 -36.25 -4.38 -18.87
CA LYS A 61 -35.11 -5.18 -19.40
C LYS A 61 -33.77 -4.87 -18.74
N PHE A 62 -33.69 -3.78 -17.99
CA PHE A 62 -32.51 -3.46 -17.20
C PHE A 62 -32.82 -3.77 -15.74
N SER A 63 -32.40 -4.93 -15.25
CA SER A 63 -32.27 -5.10 -13.81
C SER A 63 -31.25 -4.06 -13.35
N GLU A 64 -31.70 -3.09 -12.56
CA GLU A 64 -30.83 -2.05 -12.00
C GLU A 64 -29.79 -2.73 -11.10
N ILE A 65 -28.60 -3.02 -11.65
CA ILE A 65 -27.42 -3.29 -10.83
C ILE A 65 -26.92 -1.92 -10.35
N LYS A 66 -27.71 -1.31 -9.45
CA LYS A 66 -27.30 -0.11 -8.72
C LYS A 66 -26.27 -0.55 -7.70
N LEU A 67 -25.06 -0.06 -7.88
CA LEU A 67 -24.03 -0.21 -6.86
C LEU A 67 -24.50 0.37 -5.54
N SER A 68 -24.17 -0.33 -4.48
CA SER A 68 -24.46 0.15 -3.14
C SER A 68 -23.67 1.44 -2.87
N LYS A 69 -24.14 2.23 -1.90
CA LYS A 69 -23.42 3.41 -1.44
C LYS A 69 -22.00 3.05 -0.98
N LEU A 70 -21.83 1.88 -0.36
CA LEU A 70 -20.54 1.37 0.12
C LEU A 70 -19.57 1.09 -1.03
N ASP A 71 -20.05 0.49 -2.12
CA ASP A 71 -19.19 0.19 -3.27
C ASP A 71 -18.74 1.48 -3.96
N ARG A 72 -19.66 2.45 -4.11
CA ARG A 72 -19.33 3.77 -4.68
C ARG A 72 -18.30 4.50 -3.82
N GLU A 73 -18.47 4.48 -2.50
CA GLU A 73 -17.50 5.06 -1.57
C GLU A 73 -16.15 4.34 -1.63
N TYR A 74 -16.14 3.01 -1.72
CA TYR A 74 -14.93 2.23 -1.88
C TYR A 74 -14.17 2.60 -3.16
N ILE A 75 -14.85 2.63 -4.30
CA ILE A 75 -14.25 2.98 -5.60
C ILE A 75 -13.74 4.43 -5.59
N ASN A 76 -14.50 5.36 -5.03
CA ASN A 76 -14.07 6.76 -4.93
C ASN A 76 -12.78 6.93 -4.14
N ASN A 77 -12.59 6.08 -3.13
CA ASN A 77 -11.45 6.09 -2.23
C ASN A 77 -10.31 5.15 -2.65
N ILE A 78 -10.49 4.28 -3.65
CA ILE A 78 -9.49 3.27 -4.02
C ILE A 78 -8.16 3.89 -4.46
N SER A 79 -8.20 5.09 -5.05
CA SER A 79 -7.01 5.81 -5.51
C SER A 79 -6.35 6.67 -4.44
N THR A 80 -7.05 6.98 -3.34
CA THR A 80 -6.59 7.88 -2.26
C THR A 80 -6.23 7.12 -0.98
N ARG A 81 -6.70 5.88 -0.85
CA ARG A 81 -6.33 4.98 0.25
C ARG A 81 -4.84 4.65 0.16
N SER A 82 -4.16 4.82 1.29
CA SER A 82 -2.77 4.38 1.41
C SER A 82 -2.71 2.88 1.58
N LEU A 83 -1.69 2.28 0.97
CA LEU A 83 -1.39 0.88 1.18
C LEU A 83 -0.91 0.68 2.63
N ALA A 84 -1.55 -0.24 3.33
CA ALA A 84 -1.10 -0.70 4.63
C ALA A 84 -0.32 -2.01 4.46
N LEU A 85 0.89 -2.07 5.00
CA LEU A 85 1.70 -3.28 5.06
C LEU A 85 1.75 -3.76 6.51
N ILE A 86 1.27 -4.98 6.76
CA ILE A 86 1.31 -5.60 8.09
C ILE A 86 2.52 -6.54 8.12
N ILE A 87 3.46 -6.28 9.03
CA ILE A 87 4.70 -7.04 9.17
C ILE A 87 4.65 -7.82 10.48
N CYS A 88 4.59 -9.15 10.38
CA CYS A 88 4.53 -10.06 11.51
C CYS A 88 5.85 -10.84 11.63
N SER A 89 6.40 -10.92 12.84
CA SER A 89 7.57 -11.75 13.15
C SER A 89 7.65 -11.95 14.66
N GLN A 90 8.30 -13.03 15.08
CA GLN A 90 8.47 -13.42 16.48
C GLN A 90 9.30 -12.40 17.27
N THR A 91 10.35 -11.83 16.66
CA THR A 91 11.27 -10.93 17.38
C THR A 91 11.01 -9.47 17.04
N TYR A 92 11.15 -8.58 18.03
CA TYR A 92 11.02 -7.13 17.81
C TYR A 92 12.11 -6.61 16.86
N ASN A 93 13.37 -6.94 17.16
CA ASN A 93 14.53 -6.52 16.39
C ASN A 93 14.40 -6.89 14.90
N GLY A 94 13.99 -8.13 14.60
CA GLY A 94 13.80 -8.56 13.21
C GLY A 94 12.77 -7.72 12.44
N LYS A 95 11.68 -7.29 13.09
CA LYS A 95 10.68 -6.40 12.48
C LYS A 95 11.23 -4.99 12.26
N ALA A 96 11.83 -4.40 13.30
CA ALA A 96 12.37 -3.05 13.25
C ALA A 96 13.46 -2.91 12.19
N ARG A 97 14.40 -3.85 12.17
CA ARG A 97 15.47 -3.91 11.18
C ARG A 97 14.92 -4.06 9.75
N PHE A 98 13.96 -4.97 9.55
CA PHE A 98 13.35 -5.15 8.22
C PHE A 98 12.63 -3.87 7.75
N VAL A 99 11.87 -3.19 8.61
CA VAL A 99 11.20 -1.93 8.26
C VAL A 99 12.21 -0.84 7.91
N ASN A 100 13.27 -0.72 8.70
CA ASN A 100 14.31 0.27 8.47
C ASN A 100 15.06 0.01 7.16
N GLU A 101 15.37 -1.26 6.86
CA GLU A 101 15.97 -1.67 5.59
C GLU A 101 15.01 -1.43 4.40
N LEU A 102 13.74 -1.78 4.54
CA LEU A 102 12.71 -1.58 3.50
C LEU A 102 12.50 -0.10 3.15
N LEU A 103 12.55 0.77 4.15
CA LEU A 103 12.37 2.22 3.98
C LEU A 103 13.69 2.95 3.78
N ASN A 104 14.81 2.25 3.89
CA ASN A 104 16.17 2.80 3.84
C ASN A 104 16.40 3.95 4.83
N GLU A 105 15.73 3.91 5.99
CA GLU A 105 15.75 4.92 7.04
C GLU A 105 15.63 4.28 8.43
N PRO A 106 16.39 4.72 9.46
CA PRO A 106 16.34 4.16 10.81
C PRO A 106 15.13 4.69 11.61
N LEU A 107 13.92 4.33 11.19
CA LEU A 107 12.65 4.83 11.75
C LEU A 107 12.23 4.15 13.06
N LEU A 108 12.56 2.87 13.21
CA LEU A 108 12.22 2.06 14.39
C LEU A 108 13.49 1.72 15.17
N PRO A 109 13.47 1.79 16.52
CA PRO A 109 14.62 1.36 17.31
C PRO A 109 14.80 -0.16 17.20
N GLU A 110 16.05 -0.65 17.27
CA GLU A 110 16.36 -2.08 17.16
C GLU A 110 16.08 -2.85 18.47
N SER A 111 16.03 -2.13 19.59
CA SER A 111 15.64 -2.64 20.90
C SER A 111 14.28 -2.07 21.31
N PRO A 112 13.40 -2.90 21.90
CA PRO A 112 12.13 -2.39 22.42
C PRO A 112 12.43 -1.47 23.60
N ILE A 113 12.00 -0.21 23.52
CA ILE A 113 11.82 0.61 24.72
C ILE A 113 10.59 0.01 25.40
N ILE A 114 10.80 -0.86 26.39
CA ILE A 114 9.71 -1.50 27.14
C ILE A 114 8.99 -0.39 27.92
N GLN A 115 7.93 0.15 27.32
CA GLN A 115 6.83 0.80 28.05
C GLN A 115 5.64 -0.14 27.88
N ASN A 116 5.03 -0.54 29.00
CA ASN A 116 4.04 -1.61 29.17
C ASN A 116 2.71 -1.43 28.42
N ASN A 117 2.70 -0.91 27.20
CA ASN A 117 1.51 -0.81 26.36
C ASN A 117 1.83 -1.39 24.99
N ASP A 118 1.10 -2.43 24.57
CA ASP A 118 1.22 -3.10 23.27
C ASP A 118 1.13 -2.10 22.10
N ILE A 119 2.29 -1.68 21.56
CA ILE A 119 2.30 -0.72 20.45
C ILE A 119 2.27 -1.47 19.12
N VAL A 120 1.08 -1.69 18.58
CA VAL A 120 0.89 -1.87 17.13
C VAL A 120 1.23 -0.54 16.46
N ARG A 121 2.45 -0.40 15.92
CA ARG A 121 2.83 0.77 15.11
C ARG A 121 2.45 0.54 13.66
N MET A 122 1.40 1.22 13.20
CA MET A 122 1.00 1.24 11.80
C MET A 122 1.88 2.23 11.04
N VAL A 123 2.72 1.72 10.13
CA VAL A 123 3.55 2.56 9.25
C VAL A 123 2.80 2.79 7.94
N ARG A 124 2.56 4.05 7.59
CA ARG A 124 1.87 4.45 6.37
C ARG A 124 2.90 4.85 5.31
N ILE A 125 3.02 4.06 4.25
CA ILE A 125 3.87 4.39 3.11
C ILE A 125 3.08 5.36 2.21
N LYS A 126 3.57 6.60 2.10
CA LYS A 126 2.92 7.67 1.29
C LYS A 126 3.11 7.44 -0.20
#